data_AF-A0A2S9G474-F1
#
_entry.id   AF-A0A2S9G474-F1
#
_cell.length_a   1.000
_cell.length_b   1.000
_cell.length_c   1.000
_cell.angle_alpha   90.00
_cell.angle_beta   90.00
_cell.angle_gamma   90.00
#
_symmetry.space_group_name_H-M   'P 1'
#
loop_
_entity.id
_entity.type
_entity.pdbx_description
1 polymer ?
#
loop_
_entity_poly.entity_id
_entity_poly.type
_entity_poly.pdbx_seq_one_letter_code
_entity_poly.pdbx_strand_id
1 'polypeptide(L)' 'EFLTGVAELESAGVTWIQVTVPGDSLAHAVETIECFGSEVIAHLPVTTRRA' A
#
# COMPACT_ATOMS: atom_id res chain seq x y z
N GLU A 1 -11.85 0.86 -2.35
CA GLU A 1 -11.57 1.65 -1.12
C GLU A 1 -10.10 2.06 -1.00
N PHE A 2 -9.15 1.21 -0.56
CA PHE A 2 -7.78 1.66 -0.27
C PHE A 2 -7.08 2.33 -1.48
N LEU A 3 -6.99 1.63 -2.62
CA LEU A 3 -6.34 2.17 -3.83
C LEU A 3 -7.05 3.42 -4.40
N THR A 4 -8.37 3.53 -4.21
CA THR A 4 -9.13 4.73 -4.58
C THR A 4 -8.66 5.93 -3.76
N GLY A 5 -8.54 5.78 -2.44
CA GLY A 5 -8.01 6.84 -1.57
C GLY A 5 -6.55 7.18 -1.88
N VAL A 6 -5.73 6.19 -2.25
CA VAL A 6 -4.35 6.45 -2.73
C VAL A 6 -4.34 7.28 -4.01
N ALA A 7 -5.24 7.03 -4.96
CA ALA A 7 -5.34 7.81 -6.19
C ALA A 7 -5.79 9.27 -5.95
N GLU A 8 -6.66 9.49 -4.95
CA GLU A 8 -7.05 10.83 -4.52
C GLU A 8 -5.89 11.59 -3.87
N LEU A 9 -5.11 10.91 -3.01
CA LEU A 9 -3.91 11.47 -2.40
C LEU A 9 -2.83 11.78 -3.44
N GLU A 10 -2.61 10.90 -4.42
CA GLU A 10 -1.71 11.15 -5.55
C GLU A 10 -2.14 12.41 -6.31
N SER A 11 -3.44 12.55 -6.60
CA SER A 11 -4.00 13.72 -7.29
C SER A 11 -3.81 15.02 -6.50
N ALA A 12 -3.73 14.93 -5.17
CA ALA A 12 -3.40 16.04 -4.28
C ALA A 12 -1.89 16.32 -4.17
N GLY A 13 -1.04 15.58 -4.89
CA GLY A 13 0.42 15.72 -4.90
C GLY A 13 1.14 14.99 -3.76
N VAL A 14 0.45 14.11 -3.04
CA VAL A 14 1.07 13.27 -2.00
C VAL A 14 1.94 12.22 -2.68
N THR A 15 3.20 12.16 -2.28
CA THR A 15 4.19 11.22 -2.85
C THR A 15 4.52 10.06 -1.91
N TRP A 16 4.00 10.08 -0.67
CA TRP A 16 4.31 9.09 0.34
C TRP A 16 3.14 8.89 1.33
N ILE A 17 2.89 7.63 1.69
CA ILE A 17 1.97 7.24 2.76
C ILE A 17 2.63 6.20 3.67
N GLN A 18 2.28 6.20 4.95
CA GLN A 18 2.71 5.19 5.91
C GLN A 18 1.50 4.36 6.34
N VAL A 19 1.67 3.03 6.39
CA VAL A 19 0.68 2.11 6.96
C VAL A 19 1.24 1.55 8.26
N THR A 20 0.41 1.52 9.31
CA THR A 20 0.79 0.95 10.60
C THR A 20 0.84 -0.57 10.52
N VAL A 21 1.86 -1.17 11.14
CA VAL A 21 1.98 -2.62 11.31
C VAL A 21 1.86 -3.01 12.79
N PRO A 22 1.35 -4.21 13.11
CA PRO A 22 1.32 -4.69 14.47
C PRO A 22 2.72 -4.79 15.08
N GLY A 23 2.84 -4.45 16.36
CA GLY A 23 4.11 -4.48 17.11
C GLY A 23 4.13 -5.53 18.22
N ASP A 24 3.09 -6.36 18.33
CA ASP A 24 2.96 -7.39 19.37
C ASP A 24 3.91 -8.58 19.15
N SER A 25 4.23 -8.90 17.90
CA SER A 25 5.21 -9.93 17.55
C SER A 25 5.75 -9.76 16.13
N LEU A 26 6.98 -10.25 15.90
CA LEU A 26 7.59 -10.22 14.56
C LEU A 26 6.81 -11.08 13.56
N ALA A 27 6.34 -12.26 13.98
CA ALA A 27 5.59 -13.17 13.10
C ALA A 27 4.30 -12.51 12.58
N HIS A 28 3.53 -11.90 13.48
CA HIS A 28 2.30 -11.20 13.11
C HIS A 28 2.56 -9.96 12.24
N ALA A 29 3.64 -9.23 12.50
CA ALA A 29 4.05 -8.10 11.66
C ALA A 29 4.36 -8.55 10.23
N VAL A 30 5.11 -9.65 10.07
CA VAL A 30 5.45 -10.21 8.75
C VAL A 30 4.21 -10.69 8.02
N GLU A 31 3.35 -11.45 8.68
CA GLU A 31 2.07 -11.93 8.10
C GLU A 31 1.20 -10.77 7.62
N THR A 32 1.12 -9.68 8.41
CA THR A 32 0.36 -8.49 8.03
C THR A 32 0.94 -7.80 6.79
N ILE A 33 2.27 -7.72 6.70
CA ILE A 33 2.95 -7.13 5.54
C ILE A 33 2.69 -7.97 4.28
N GLU A 34 2.78 -9.30 4.39
CA GLU A 34 2.52 -10.22 3.28
C GLU A 34 1.07 -10.12 2.81
N CYS A 35 0.12 -10.10 3.74
CA CYS A 35 -1.29 -9.94 3.46
C CYS A 35 -1.59 -8.62 2.73
N PHE A 36 -1.02 -7.50 3.21
CA PHE A 36 -1.15 -6.21 2.53
C PHE A 36 -0.56 -6.25 1.10
N GLY A 37 0.58 -6.93 0.94
CA GLY A 37 1.19 -7.17 -0.37
C GLY A 37 0.25 -7.88 -1.34
N SER A 38 -0.38 -8.97 -0.90
CA SER A 38 -1.28 -9.76 -1.73
C SER A 38 -2.65 -9.10 -1.98
N GLU A 39 -3.20 -8.43 -0.97
CA GLU A 39 -4.57 -7.90 -1.04
C GLU A 39 -4.62 -6.50 -1.65
N VAL A 40 -3.56 -5.69 -1.51
CA VAL A 40 -3.55 -4.30 -1.96
C VAL A 40 -2.54 -4.08 -3.08
N ILE A 41 -1.27 -4.38 -2.84
CA ILE A 41 -0.18 -4.05 -3.78
C ILE A 41 -0.31 -4.84 -5.08
N ALA A 42 -0.63 -6.14 -5.01
CA ALA A 42 -0.80 -6.99 -6.19
C ALA A 42 -1.94 -6.53 -7.13
N HIS A 43 -2.89 -5.75 -6.61
CA HIS A 43 -4.01 -5.18 -7.37
C HIS A 43 -3.73 -3.76 -7.89
N LEU A 44 -2.53 -3.23 -7.70
CA LEU A 44 -2.13 -1.95 -8.28
C LEU A 44 -2.16 -2.05 -9.81
N PRO A 45 -2.84 -1.12 -10.51
CA PRO A 45 -2.78 -1.08 -11.96
C PRO A 45 -1.35 -0.75 -12.40
N VAL A 46 -0.82 -1.51 -13.37
CA VAL A 46 0.49 -1.22 -13.96
C VAL A 46 0.41 0.12 -14.70
N THR A 47 0.90 1.18 -14.07
CA THR A 47 1.11 2.49 -14.70
C THR A 47 2.50 2.51 -15.32
N THR A 48 2.56 2.31 -16.64
CA THR A 48 3.81 2.53 -17.39
C THR A 48 4.08 4.03 -17.45
N ARG A 49 4.86 4.59 -16.52
CA ARG A 49 5.45 5.91 -16.73
C ARG A 49 6.56 5.76 -17.77
N ARG A 50 6.29 6.19 -19.01
CA ARG A 50 7.36 6.53 -19.94
C ARG A 50 8.09 7.75 -19.38
N ALA A 51 9.41 7.62 -19.26
CA ALA A 51 10.32 8.73 -19.01
C ALA A 51 10.26 9.74 -20.17
#